data_AF-A0A1N7J885-F1
#
_entry.id   AF-A0A1N7J885-F1
#
_cell.length_a   1.000
_cell.length_b   1.000
_cell.length_c   1.000
_cell.angle_alpha   90.00
_cell.angle_beta   90.00
_cell.angle_gamma   90.00
#
_symmetry.space_group_name_H-M   'P 1'
#
loop_
_entity.id
_entity.type
_entity.pdbx_description
1 polymer ?
#
loop_
_entity_poly.entity_id
_entity_poly.type
_entity_poly.pdbx_seq_one_letter_code
_entity_poly.pdbx_strand_id
1 'polypeptide(L)'
;MKKWRIAAFLLLAVSIALGIFAFQAERETKTIEKDLILHYTFSHHKMTEMLGRVVDSFDEEEKLNENLHLTDKHLDKLSDVTGNATPIGKHAAIPINFEVYFASPVSSALQEMKNNDRISESTKAELKSFYDQVSAIDEELEQLHIENAGAEALRQELRTINDELELGSPT
;
A
#
# COMPACT_ATOMS: atom_id res chain seq x y z
N MET A 1 30.44 39.27 34.11
CA MET A 1 29.09 38.68 34.25
C MET A 1 28.21 38.65 32.98
N LYS A 2 28.67 39.05 31.77
CA LYS A 2 27.79 39.13 30.57
C LYS A 2 27.92 37.96 29.55
N LYS A 3 29.10 37.34 29.39
CA LYS A 3 29.35 36.33 28.34
C LYS A 3 28.58 35.01 28.54
N TRP A 4 28.49 34.51 29.77
CA TRP A 4 27.77 33.27 30.09
C TRP A 4 26.26 33.38 29.89
N ARG A 5 25.66 34.55 30.15
CA ARG A 5 24.25 34.82 29.87
C ARG A 5 23.94 34.84 28.38
N ILE A 6 24.85 35.39 27.57
CA ILE A 6 24.73 35.40 26.10
C ILE A 6 24.85 33.98 25.55
N ALA A 7 25.80 33.18 26.04
CA ALA A 7 25.94 31.78 25.66
C ALA A 7 24.72 30.93 26.04
N ALA A 8 24.15 31.14 27.23
CA ALA A 8 22.91 30.48 27.65
C ALA A 8 21.71 30.89 26.79
N PHE A 9 21.59 32.17 26.44
CA PHE A 9 20.54 32.66 25.54
C PHE A 9 20.67 32.06 24.13
N LEU A 10 21.89 31.94 23.60
CA LEU A 10 22.15 31.32 22.31
C LEU A 10 21.82 29.81 22.33
N LEU A 11 22.23 29.09 23.37
CA LEU A 11 21.88 27.67 23.55
C LEU A 11 20.37 27.48 23.64
N LEU A 12 19.67 28.32 24.41
CA LEU A 12 18.22 28.27 24.52
C LEU A 12 17.54 28.53 23.15
N ALA A 13 18.01 29.53 22.40
CA ALA A 13 17.50 29.84 21.08
C ALA A 13 17.72 28.70 20.08
N VAL A 14 18.90 28.06 20.10
CA VAL A 14 19.20 26.89 19.25
C VAL A 14 18.33 25.70 19.65
N SER A 15 18.14 25.42 20.95
CA SER A 15 17.28 24.32 21.41
C SER A 15 15.81 24.54 21.02
N ILE A 16 15.30 25.78 21.12
CA ILE A 16 13.95 26.12 20.66
C ILE A 16 13.84 25.94 19.14
N ALA A 17 14.83 26.40 18.37
CA ALA A 17 14.84 26.23 16.92
C ALA A 17 14.86 24.74 16.52
N LEU A 18 15.74 23.94 17.14
CA LEU A 18 15.79 22.49 16.92
C LEU A 18 14.47 21.80 17.31
N GLY A 19 13.84 22.22 18.42
CA GLY A 19 12.53 21.73 18.82
C GLY A 19 11.43 22.06 17.80
N ILE A 20 11.44 23.26 17.23
CA ILE A 20 10.51 23.66 16.15
C ILE A 20 10.75 22.83 14.88
N PHE A 21 12.01 22.65 14.47
CA PHE A 21 12.34 21.83 13.30
C PHE A 21 11.96 20.36 13.51
N ALA A 22 12.22 19.79 14.69
CA ALA A 22 11.80 18.44 15.04
C ALA A 22 10.27 18.29 15.02
N PHE A 23 9.54 19.26 15.58
CA PHE A 23 8.09 19.27 15.58
C PHE A 23 7.49 19.43 14.17
N GLN A 24 8.08 20.28 13.32
CA GLN A 24 7.67 20.43 11.93
C GLN A 24 7.92 19.15 11.13
N ALA A 25 9.11 18.56 11.27
CA ALA A 25 9.45 17.29 10.65
C ALA A 25 8.52 16.15 11.10
N GLU A 26 8.15 16.11 12.39
CA GLU A 26 7.20 15.12 12.92
C GLU A 26 5.79 15.33 12.35
N ARG A 27 5.32 16.58 12.22
CA ARG A 27 4.03 16.87 11.58
C ARG A 27 4.02 16.52 10.11
N GLU A 28 5.07 16.88 9.37
CA GLU A 28 5.22 16.53 7.95
C GLU A 28 5.24 15.01 7.76
N THR A 29 5.99 14.29 8.59
CA THR A 29 6.04 12.82 8.57
C THR A 29 4.65 12.21 8.81
N LYS A 30 3.93 12.68 9.84
CA LYS A 30 2.56 12.19 10.14
C LYS A 30 1.55 12.48 9.03
N THR A 31 1.68 13.63 8.36
CA THR A 31 0.83 13.96 7.20
C THR A 31 1.14 13.03 6.01
N ILE A 32 2.42 12.87 5.69
CA ILE A 32 2.88 11.95 4.64
C ILE A 32 2.37 10.53 4.91
N GLU A 33 2.48 10.04 6.15
CA GLU A 33 1.97 8.72 6.53
C GLU A 33 0.46 8.56 6.31
N LYS A 34 -0.34 9.57 6.69
CA LYS A 34 -1.78 9.52 6.44
C LYS A 34 -2.08 9.49 4.94
N ASP A 35 -1.41 10.31 4.14
CA ASP A 35 -1.58 10.35 2.68
C ASP A 35 -1.17 9.02 2.04
N LEU A 36 -0.13 8.38 2.55
CA LEU A 36 0.33 7.07 2.13
C LEU A 36 -0.68 5.97 2.44
N ILE A 37 -1.28 5.98 3.63
CA ILE A 37 -2.34 5.04 4.02
C ILE A 37 -3.57 5.22 3.12
N LEU A 38 -3.99 6.47 2.88
CA LEU A 38 -5.06 6.77 1.94
C LEU A 38 -4.75 6.27 0.52
N HIS A 39 -3.52 6.50 0.06
CA HIS A 39 -3.07 6.02 -1.25
C HIS A 39 -3.08 4.50 -1.33
N TYR A 40 -2.66 3.82 -0.25
CA TYR A 40 -2.72 2.36 -0.17
C TYR A 40 -4.17 1.86 -0.23
N THR A 41 -5.07 2.37 0.62
CA THR A 41 -6.47 1.95 0.62
C THR A 41 -7.13 2.19 -0.73
N PHE A 42 -6.94 3.35 -1.34
CA PHE A 42 -7.45 3.63 -2.68
C PHE A 42 -6.90 2.67 -3.74
N SER A 43 -5.61 2.36 -3.66
CA SER A 43 -4.95 1.43 -4.58
C SER A 43 -5.42 0.00 -4.38
N HIS A 44 -5.66 -0.39 -3.13
CA HIS A 44 -6.17 -1.71 -2.75
C HIS A 44 -7.57 -1.91 -3.33
N HIS A 45 -8.46 -0.96 -3.09
CA HIS A 45 -9.82 -0.96 -3.63
C HIS A 45 -9.84 -1.06 -5.16
N LYS A 46 -9.02 -0.23 -5.81
CA LYS A 46 -8.88 -0.29 -7.27
C LYS A 46 -8.34 -1.63 -7.76
N MET A 47 -7.41 -2.25 -7.03
CA MET A 47 -6.92 -3.59 -7.37
C MET A 47 -8.02 -4.63 -7.26
N THR A 48 -8.82 -4.60 -6.19
CA THR A 48 -9.97 -5.47 -5.99
C THR A 48 -10.95 -5.35 -7.14
N GLU A 49 -11.33 -4.13 -7.55
CA GLU A 49 -12.22 -3.91 -8.70
C GLU A 49 -11.65 -4.50 -10.00
N MET A 50 -10.35 -4.32 -10.25
CA MET A 50 -9.70 -4.78 -11.47
C MET A 50 -9.59 -6.31 -11.51
N LEU A 51 -9.28 -6.94 -10.38
CA LEU A 51 -9.30 -8.40 -10.24
C LEU A 51 -10.71 -8.96 -10.35
N GLY A 52 -11.72 -8.28 -9.80
CA GLY A 52 -13.13 -8.66 -9.96
C GLY A 52 -13.53 -8.70 -11.44
N ARG A 53 -13.14 -7.69 -12.23
CA ARG A 53 -13.36 -7.69 -13.70
C ARG A 53 -12.65 -8.83 -14.42
N VAL A 54 -11.45 -9.22 -13.97
CA VAL A 54 -10.75 -10.40 -14.51
C VAL A 54 -11.57 -11.66 -14.27
N VAL A 55 -12.04 -11.87 -13.03
CA VAL A 55 -12.85 -13.04 -12.64
C VAL A 55 -14.18 -13.08 -13.40
N ASP A 56 -14.87 -11.94 -13.52
CA ASP A 56 -16.13 -11.83 -14.24
C ASP A 56 -15.99 -12.08 -15.75
N SER A 57 -14.77 -11.99 -16.29
CA SER A 57 -14.48 -12.15 -17.72
C SER A 57 -13.99 -13.55 -18.11
N PHE A 58 -13.98 -14.55 -17.21
CA PHE A 58 -13.42 -15.88 -17.50
C PHE A 58 -13.99 -16.60 -18.72
N ASP A 59 -15.23 -16.28 -19.10
CA ASP A 59 -15.92 -16.86 -20.27
C ASP A 59 -15.82 -15.97 -21.52
N GLU A 60 -15.20 -14.80 -21.42
CA GLU A 60 -15.07 -13.80 -22.50
C GLU A 60 -13.58 -13.52 -22.80
N GLU A 61 -12.95 -14.37 -23.61
CA GLU A 61 -11.49 -14.40 -23.87
C GLU A 61 -10.87 -13.03 -24.20
N GLU A 62 -11.49 -12.26 -25.09
CA GLU A 62 -11.01 -10.92 -25.47
C GLU A 62 -11.03 -9.95 -24.27
N LYS A 63 -12.13 -9.93 -23.51
CA LYS A 63 -12.26 -9.10 -22.30
C LYS A 63 -11.33 -9.56 -21.19
N LEU A 64 -11.16 -10.88 -21.03
CA LEU A 64 -10.24 -11.45 -20.06
C LEU A 64 -8.82 -10.97 -20.33
N ASN A 65 -8.37 -11.04 -21.58
CA ASN A 65 -7.04 -10.59 -21.97
C ASN A 65 -6.85 -9.08 -21.72
N GLU A 66 -7.85 -8.26 -22.10
CA GLU A 66 -7.83 -6.83 -21.81
C GLU A 66 -7.73 -6.54 -20.31
N ASN A 67 -8.60 -7.16 -19.51
CA ASN A 67 -8.64 -6.97 -18.06
C ASN A 67 -7.36 -7.46 -17.38
N LEU A 68 -6.80 -8.61 -17.78
CA LEU A 68 -5.51 -9.09 -17.28
C LEU A 68 -4.39 -8.08 -17.57
N HIS A 69 -4.34 -7.53 -18.78
CA HIS A 69 -3.30 -6.58 -19.16
C HIS A 69 -3.42 -5.25 -18.40
N LEU A 70 -4.65 -4.77 -18.18
CA LEU A 70 -4.89 -3.59 -17.36
C LEU A 70 -4.46 -3.82 -15.91
N THR A 71 -4.81 -4.97 -15.33
CA THR A 71 -4.47 -5.34 -13.95
C THR A 71 -2.97 -5.46 -13.75
N ASP A 72 -2.26 -6.16 -14.64
CA ASP A 72 -0.80 -6.30 -14.62
C ASP A 72 -0.10 -4.93 -14.67
N LYS A 73 -0.53 -4.05 -15.59
CA LYS A 73 -0.02 -2.68 -15.66
C LYS A 73 -0.30 -1.86 -14.40
N HIS A 74 -1.39 -2.15 -13.69
CA HIS A 74 -1.67 -1.48 -12.43
C HIS A 74 -0.77 -1.99 -11.31
N LEU A 75 -0.57 -3.31 -11.22
CA LEU A 75 0.35 -3.96 -10.28
C LEU A 75 1.78 -3.42 -10.43
N ASP A 76 2.29 -3.34 -11.66
CA ASP A 76 3.61 -2.77 -11.95
C ASP A 76 3.75 -1.34 -11.41
N LYS A 77 2.77 -0.49 -11.70
CA LYS A 77 2.77 0.90 -11.22
C LYS A 77 2.71 0.99 -9.70
N LEU A 78 1.97 0.10 -9.04
CA LEU A 78 1.91 0.07 -7.59
C LEU A 78 3.26 -0.32 -7.02
N SER A 79 3.89 -1.38 -7.54
CA SER A 79 5.24 -1.77 -7.13
C SER A 79 6.26 -0.63 -7.28
N ASP A 80 6.21 0.10 -8.40
CA ASP A 80 7.07 1.26 -8.68
C ASP A 80 6.84 2.46 -7.75
N VAL A 81 5.67 2.56 -7.12
CA VAL A 81 5.30 3.68 -6.24
C VAL A 81 5.43 3.31 -4.77
N THR A 82 5.03 2.11 -4.37
CA THR A 82 4.94 1.69 -2.96
C THR A 82 6.09 0.78 -2.52
N GLY A 83 6.92 0.27 -3.44
CA GLY A 83 8.05 -0.58 -3.09
C GLY A 83 9.04 0.11 -2.14
N ASN A 84 9.69 -0.68 -1.27
CA ASN A 84 10.58 -0.19 -0.19
C ASN A 84 11.73 0.73 -0.68
N ALA A 85 12.06 0.72 -1.98
CA ALA A 85 13.10 1.55 -2.58
C ALA A 85 12.62 2.91 -3.14
N THR A 86 11.31 3.16 -3.20
CA THR A 86 10.72 4.35 -3.83
C THR A 86 10.73 5.55 -2.87
N PRO A 87 10.61 6.79 -3.38
CA PRO A 87 10.52 7.98 -2.51
C PRO A 87 9.37 7.92 -1.50
N ILE A 88 8.31 7.18 -1.82
CA ILE A 88 7.12 7.00 -0.98
C ILE A 88 7.35 5.84 0.01
N GLY A 89 7.79 4.67 -0.47
CA GLY A 89 8.04 3.48 0.37
C GLY A 89 9.17 3.67 1.39
N LYS A 90 10.20 4.45 1.07
CA LYS A 90 11.31 4.77 2.00
C LYS A 90 10.89 5.59 3.22
N HIS A 91 9.77 6.32 3.11
CA HIS A 91 9.24 7.15 4.19
C HIS A 91 8.00 6.53 4.85
N ALA A 92 7.51 5.41 4.31
CA ALA A 92 6.41 4.65 4.85
C ALA A 92 6.89 3.76 6.00
N ALA A 93 6.88 4.26 7.24
CA ALA A 93 6.87 3.38 8.42
C ALA A 93 5.47 2.76 8.59
N ILE A 94 4.94 2.16 7.52
CA ILE A 94 3.58 1.64 7.45
C ILE A 94 3.65 0.12 7.68
N PRO A 95 2.95 -0.40 8.69
CA PRO A 95 3.01 -1.81 9.07
C PRO A 95 2.06 -2.67 8.21
N ILE A 96 2.11 -2.49 6.90
CA ILE A 96 1.30 -3.27 5.95
C ILE A 96 2.26 -4.03 5.06
N ASN A 97 2.04 -5.34 4.93
CA ASN A 97 2.79 -6.11 3.97
C ASN A 97 2.31 -5.84 2.53
N PHE A 98 2.96 -4.90 1.84
CA PHE A 98 2.72 -4.66 0.41
C PHE A 98 3.20 -5.83 -0.48
N GLU A 99 3.84 -6.86 0.08
CA GLU A 99 4.31 -8.04 -0.65
C GLU A 99 3.17 -8.91 -1.22
N VAL A 100 1.93 -8.73 -0.76
CA VAL A 100 0.73 -9.42 -1.29
C VAL A 100 0.66 -9.33 -2.81
N TYR A 101 1.13 -8.23 -3.40
CA TYR A 101 1.11 -8.04 -4.85
C TYR A 101 2.30 -8.63 -5.62
N PHE A 102 3.40 -8.96 -4.94
CA PHE A 102 4.63 -9.44 -5.61
C PHE A 102 4.53 -10.89 -6.07
N ALA A 103 3.60 -11.67 -5.52
CA ALA A 103 3.33 -13.06 -5.91
C ALA A 103 2.05 -13.20 -6.75
N SER A 104 1.60 -12.14 -7.41
CA SER A 104 0.32 -12.15 -8.14
C SER A 104 0.28 -13.21 -9.26
N PRO A 105 -0.78 -14.02 -9.36
CA PRO A 105 -0.97 -14.97 -10.48
C PRO A 105 -1.32 -14.28 -11.81
N VAL A 106 -1.53 -12.95 -11.83
CA VAL A 106 -1.92 -12.18 -13.03
C VAL A 106 -0.88 -12.29 -14.14
N SER A 107 0.41 -12.13 -13.83
CA SER A 107 1.47 -12.22 -14.86
C SER A 107 1.62 -13.64 -15.41
N SER A 108 1.42 -14.67 -14.57
CA SER A 108 1.38 -16.07 -15.00
C SER A 108 0.18 -16.34 -15.93
N ALA A 109 -0.98 -15.80 -15.60
CA ALA A 109 -2.18 -15.88 -16.43
C ALA A 109 -1.99 -15.21 -17.80
N LEU A 110 -1.34 -14.04 -17.84
CA LEU A 110 -0.98 -13.38 -19.10
C LEU A 110 -0.02 -14.22 -19.96
N GLN A 111 0.97 -14.86 -19.35
CA GLN A 111 1.89 -15.75 -20.07
C GLN A 111 1.15 -16.96 -20.65
N GLU A 112 0.24 -17.55 -19.88
CA GLU A 112 -0.56 -18.68 -20.36
C GLU A 112 -1.49 -18.26 -21.50
N MET A 113 -2.18 -17.13 -21.36
CA MET A 113 -3.04 -16.53 -22.38
C MET A 113 -2.27 -16.30 -23.68
N LYS A 114 -1.04 -15.77 -23.60
CA LYS A 114 -0.19 -15.51 -24.78
C LYS A 114 0.27 -16.78 -25.50
N ASN A 115 0.43 -17.88 -24.77
CA ASN A 115 0.98 -19.13 -25.30
C ASN A 115 -0.12 -20.09 -25.81
N ASN A 116 -1.31 -20.04 -25.22
CA ASN A 116 -2.36 -21.03 -25.43
C ASN A 116 -3.70 -20.43 -25.90
N ASP A 117 -3.78 -19.11 -26.07
CA ASP A 117 -5.00 -18.32 -26.34
C ASP A 117 -6.09 -18.47 -25.25
N ARG A 118 -5.80 -19.17 -24.15
CA ARG A 118 -6.71 -19.36 -23.02
C ARG A 118 -5.93 -19.67 -21.75
N ILE A 119 -6.54 -19.39 -20.61
CA ILE A 119 -6.02 -19.81 -19.30
C ILE A 119 -6.68 -21.11 -18.84
N SER A 120 -5.93 -21.92 -18.10
CA SER A 120 -6.41 -23.18 -17.52
C SER A 120 -7.37 -22.95 -16.34
N GLU A 121 -8.16 -23.96 -16.00
CA GLU A 121 -9.02 -23.93 -14.81
C GLU A 121 -8.21 -23.80 -13.50
N SER A 122 -6.98 -24.31 -13.47
CA SER A 122 -6.07 -24.08 -12.34
C SER A 122 -5.70 -22.61 -12.21
N THR A 123 -5.35 -21.94 -13.31
CA THR A 123 -5.01 -20.52 -13.31
C THR A 123 -6.22 -19.65 -12.96
N LYS A 124 -7.43 -20.01 -13.43
CA LYS A 124 -8.67 -19.35 -13.00
C LYS A 124 -8.89 -19.49 -11.50
N ALA A 125 -8.65 -20.68 -10.94
CA ALA A 125 -8.77 -20.91 -9.50
C ALA A 125 -7.74 -20.10 -8.70
N GLU A 126 -6.50 -19.99 -9.18
CA GLU A 126 -5.46 -19.15 -8.58
C GLU A 126 -5.84 -17.65 -8.61
N LEU A 127 -6.30 -17.15 -9.76
CA LEU A 127 -6.77 -15.77 -9.91
C LEU A 127 -7.96 -15.49 -8.98
N LYS A 128 -8.91 -16.42 -8.88
CA LYS A 128 -10.05 -16.28 -7.97
C LYS A 128 -9.60 -16.28 -6.51
N SER A 129 -8.72 -17.20 -6.12
CA SER A 129 -8.19 -17.25 -4.75
C SER A 129 -7.44 -15.96 -4.40
N PHE A 130 -6.70 -15.40 -5.36
CA PHE A 130 -6.01 -14.13 -5.18
C PHE A 130 -6.99 -12.97 -5.07
N TYR A 131 -8.04 -12.93 -5.91
CA TYR A 131 -9.13 -11.96 -5.78
C TYR A 131 -9.80 -12.06 -4.41
N ASP A 132 -10.17 -13.26 -3.95
CA ASP A 132 -10.82 -13.46 -2.65
C ASP A 132 -9.93 -12.93 -1.51
N GLN A 133 -8.60 -13.13 -1.57
CA GLN A 133 -7.65 -12.61 -0.59
C GLN A 133 -7.56 -11.07 -0.61
N VAL A 134 -7.42 -10.46 -1.79
CA VAL A 134 -7.36 -8.99 -1.93
C VAL A 134 -8.69 -8.35 -1.53
N SER A 135 -9.82 -8.98 -1.86
CA SER A 135 -11.16 -8.53 -1.45
C SER A 135 -11.32 -8.54 0.07
N ALA A 136 -10.83 -9.57 0.76
CA ALA A 136 -10.89 -9.63 2.22
C ALA A 136 -10.10 -8.48 2.88
N ILE A 137 -8.94 -8.12 2.32
CA ILE A 137 -8.18 -6.96 2.80
C ILE A 137 -8.94 -5.67 2.53
N ASP A 138 -9.54 -5.52 1.35
CA ASP A 138 -10.31 -4.33 0.97
C ASP A 138 -11.51 -4.09 1.90
N GLU A 139 -12.24 -5.15 2.25
CA GLU A 139 -13.36 -5.09 3.19
C GLU A 139 -12.95 -4.57 4.57
N GLU A 140 -11.77 -4.96 5.07
CA GLU A 140 -11.23 -4.45 6.33
C GLU A 140 -10.77 -3.00 6.21
N LEU A 141 -10.19 -2.61 5.06
CA LEU A 141 -9.75 -1.24 4.81
C LEU A 141 -10.93 -0.27 4.65
N GLU A 142 -12.06 -0.69 4.07
CA GLU A 142 -13.27 0.12 3.97
C GLU A 142 -13.87 0.47 5.34
N GLN A 143 -13.71 -0.42 6.33
CA GLN A 143 -14.16 -0.18 7.70
C GLN A 143 -13.31 0.89 8.42
N LEU A 144 -12.12 1.18 7.92
CA LEU A 144 -11.27 2.22 8.50
C LEU A 144 -11.86 3.60 8.22
N HIS A 145 -12.16 4.35 9.28
CA HIS A 145 -12.54 5.77 9.19
C HIS A 145 -11.31 6.68 8.98
N ILE A 146 -10.58 6.46 7.87
CA ILE A 146 -9.27 7.08 7.57
C ILE A 146 -9.33 8.62 7.53
N GLU A 147 -10.44 9.17 7.06
CA GLU A 147 -10.63 10.63 6.98
C GLU A 147 -10.52 11.31 8.34
N ASN A 148 -11.01 10.66 9.40
CA ASN A 148 -11.12 11.23 10.75
C ASN A 148 -10.08 10.69 11.74
N ALA A 149 -9.38 9.60 11.40
CA ALA A 149 -8.39 8.98 12.27
C ALA A 149 -7.04 9.71 12.26
N GLY A 150 -6.37 9.69 13.42
CA GLY A 150 -4.97 10.11 13.55
C GLY A 150 -4.00 9.02 13.07
N ALA A 151 -2.81 9.40 12.61
CA ALA A 151 -1.82 8.49 12.03
C ALA A 151 -1.46 7.28 12.94
N GLU A 152 -1.37 7.49 14.26
CA GLU A 152 -1.03 6.41 15.20
C GLU A 152 -2.16 5.39 15.36
N ALA A 153 -3.41 5.84 15.39
CA ALA A 153 -4.56 4.94 15.43
C ALA A 153 -4.62 4.11 14.13
N LEU A 154 -4.41 4.76 12.98
CA LEU A 154 -4.35 4.07 11.69
C LEU A 154 -3.24 3.02 11.64
N ARG A 155 -2.04 3.34 12.14
CA ARG A 155 -0.95 2.34 12.22
C ARG A 155 -1.33 1.12 13.05
N GLN A 156 -2.04 1.33 14.16
CA GLN A 156 -2.45 0.23 15.03
C GLN A 156 -3.51 -0.64 14.35
N GLU A 157 -4.53 -0.03 13.74
CA GLU A 157 -5.56 -0.77 12.98
C GLU A 157 -4.94 -1.56 11.83
N LEU A 158 -4.00 -0.96 11.09
CA LEU A 158 -3.32 -1.64 9.99
C LEU A 158 -2.46 -2.83 10.48
N ARG A 159 -1.85 -2.73 11.67
CA ARG A 159 -1.17 -3.90 12.28
C ARG A 159 -2.16 -5.00 12.60
N THR A 160 -3.31 -4.66 13.17
CA THR A 160 -4.37 -5.61 13.48
C THR A 160 -4.83 -6.36 12.22
N ILE A 161 -5.14 -5.63 11.14
CA ILE A 161 -5.52 -6.23 9.84
C ILE A 161 -4.43 -7.19 9.35
N ASN A 162 -3.17 -6.77 9.43
CA ASN A 162 -2.02 -7.56 8.96
C ASN A 162 -1.81 -8.84 9.79
N ASP A 163 -2.07 -8.79 11.11
CA ASP A 163 -2.00 -9.93 12.02
C ASP A 163 -3.20 -10.88 11.83
N GLU A 164 -4.42 -10.34 11.71
CA GLU A 164 -5.67 -11.11 11.53
C GLU A 164 -5.71 -11.85 10.19
N LEU A 165 -5.17 -11.23 9.14
CA LEU A 165 -5.09 -11.81 7.80
C LEU A 165 -3.79 -12.60 7.56
N GLU A 166 -2.97 -12.80 8.60
CA GLU A 166 -1.71 -13.55 8.56
C GLU A 166 -0.76 -13.12 7.42
N LEU A 167 -0.77 -11.82 7.05
CA LEU A 167 -0.05 -11.32 5.87
C LEU A 167 1.48 -11.25 6.07
N GLY A 168 1.98 -11.48 7.28
CA GLY A 168 3.42 -11.42 7.61
C GLY A 168 3.92 -9.99 7.89
N SER A 169 5.12 -9.84 8.45
CA SER A 169 5.68 -8.49 8.75
C SER A 169 6.39 -7.90 7.52
N PRO A 170 6.25 -6.58 7.23
CA PRO A 170 7.01 -5.94 6.17
C PRO A 170 8.52 -6.08 6.43
N THR A 171 9.28 -6.49 5.41
CA THR A 171 10.73 -6.71 5.49
C THR A 171 11.59 -5.46 5.31
#